data_AF-A0A107E9Y9-F1
#
_entry.id   AF-A0A107E9Y9-F1
#
_cell.length_a   1.000
_cell.length_b   1.000
_cell.length_c   1.000
_cell.angle_alpha   90.00
_cell.angle_beta   90.00
_cell.angle_gamma   90.00
#
_symmetry.space_group_name_H-M   'P 1'
#
loop_
_entity.id
_entity.type
_entity.pdbx_description
1 polymer ?
#
loop_
_entity_poly.entity_id
_entity_poly.type
_entity_poly.pdbx_seq_one_letter_code
_entity_poly.pdbx_strand_id
1 'polypeptide(L)'
;MDIPRQSAQAANRPVRAWLTPARVVAYSAFVLAFYAIFLSIWAWVVHHGPVASRPGSDYSVFWSASYVMLHGDPWQTYDFPTFSRMSARMFPHFHREGFLAWLYPPTYLMMVAPLSLLPFAVGYPLFVAFGVALLGAAVWRVSGLAAIPGAGPRMKRVGAFALVASPCVFVTAMFGQNAFLTAACAALAVCWADRRPAWAGLCIGLLSVKPQMALLFPFVLVAARAWRTFAWAALATTGFAALSVLVCGVESLRLFVASAGLARSLILEHGIVFWFASPTPFAAFRLAGLPVTAAYAAQACVAAIAIAAACVVWARSRDPRLRAAVLMVATLASNPYVWHYELAWLGVALACMLAIGWRDGWLRGEQAMIALMWALPLYEYLNPVFHAPQVGPAVTLGALLMLLRRAPPHNASLGGEYTP
;
A
#
# COMPACT_ATOMS: atom_id res chain seq x y z
N MET A 1 -12.69 -2.00 -61.58
CA MET A 1 -11.72 -1.09 -60.94
C MET A 1 -11.70 -1.45 -59.47
N ASP A 2 -10.88 -2.43 -59.12
CA ASP A 2 -10.75 -2.91 -57.75
C ASP A 2 -9.61 -2.17 -57.07
N ILE A 3 -9.97 -1.27 -56.15
CA ILE A 3 -9.01 -0.65 -55.24
C ILE A 3 -8.79 -1.64 -54.10
N PRO A 4 -7.58 -2.23 -53.92
CA PRO A 4 -7.32 -3.06 -52.77
C PRO A 4 -7.34 -2.18 -51.53
N ARG A 5 -8.26 -2.45 -50.61
CA ARG A 5 -8.16 -1.99 -49.22
C ARG A 5 -6.90 -2.62 -48.63
N GLN A 6 -5.76 -1.94 -48.78
CA GLN A 6 -4.65 -2.12 -47.88
C GLN A 6 -5.16 -1.79 -46.48
N SER A 7 -5.52 -2.84 -45.76
CA SER A 7 -5.66 -2.85 -44.32
C SER A 7 -4.35 -2.33 -43.75
N ALA A 8 -4.31 -1.03 -43.48
CA ALA A 8 -3.35 -0.42 -42.59
C ALA A 8 -3.62 -0.92 -41.16
N GLN A 9 -3.35 -2.21 -40.93
CA GLN A 9 -2.86 -2.64 -39.63
C GLN A 9 -1.51 -1.95 -39.50
N ALA A 10 -1.52 -0.76 -38.90
CA ALA A 10 -0.30 -0.13 -38.42
C ALA A 10 0.39 -1.17 -37.54
N ALA A 11 1.40 -1.85 -38.09
CA ALA A 11 2.21 -2.82 -37.38
C ALA A 11 2.85 -2.06 -36.22
N ASN A 12 2.26 -2.20 -35.02
CA ASN A 12 2.77 -1.55 -33.83
C ASN A 12 4.18 -2.07 -33.62
N ARG A 13 5.19 -1.25 -33.94
CA ARG A 13 6.59 -1.61 -33.74
C ARG A 13 6.77 -2.11 -32.31
N PRO A 14 7.40 -3.28 -32.10
CA PRO A 14 7.58 -3.83 -30.76
C PRO A 14 8.34 -2.82 -29.89
N VAL A 15 7.79 -2.52 -28.72
CA VAL A 15 8.42 -1.59 -27.77
C VAL A 15 9.68 -2.26 -27.21
N ARG A 16 10.84 -1.63 -27.40
CA ARG A 16 12.10 -2.16 -26.88
C ARG A 16 12.07 -2.17 -25.35
N ALA A 17 12.30 -3.35 -24.77
CA ALA A 17 12.41 -3.51 -23.32
C ALA A 17 13.75 -2.95 -22.82
N TRP A 18 13.71 -1.91 -22.00
CA TRP A 18 14.85 -1.39 -21.26
C TRP A 18 14.83 -1.82 -19.78
N LEU A 19 13.66 -2.11 -19.20
CA LEU A 19 13.51 -2.76 -17.89
C LEU A 19 13.61 -4.28 -18.04
N THR A 20 14.79 -4.78 -18.39
CA THR A 20 15.05 -6.22 -18.41
C THR A 20 15.30 -6.75 -16.99
N PRO A 21 15.10 -8.06 -16.72
CA PRO A 21 15.40 -8.63 -15.41
C PRO A 21 16.83 -8.34 -14.93
N ALA A 22 17.82 -8.37 -15.84
CA ALA A 22 19.21 -8.05 -15.53
C ALA A 22 19.40 -6.59 -15.09
N ARG A 23 18.72 -5.65 -15.75
CA ARG A 23 18.78 -4.23 -15.39
C ARG A 23 18.04 -3.95 -14.08
N VAL A 24 16.92 -4.63 -13.82
CA VAL A 24 16.25 -4.55 -12.50
C VAL A 24 17.20 -4.97 -11.38
N VAL A 25 17.99 -6.03 -11.55
CA VAL A 25 19.02 -6.42 -10.58
C VAL A 25 20.08 -5.33 -10.44
N ALA A 26 20.61 -4.81 -11.55
CA ALA A 26 21.64 -3.76 -11.51
C ALA A 26 21.15 -2.50 -10.79
N TYR A 27 19.94 -2.02 -11.11
CA TYR A 27 19.33 -0.88 -10.42
C TYR A 27 19.10 -1.18 -8.94
N SER A 28 18.63 -2.38 -8.60
CA SER A 28 18.44 -2.80 -7.22
C SER A 28 19.77 -2.82 -6.43
N ALA A 29 20.85 -3.30 -7.05
CA ALA A 29 22.18 -3.33 -6.43
C ALA A 29 22.72 -1.92 -6.18
N PHE A 30 22.58 -1.03 -7.17
CA PHE A 30 22.97 0.38 -7.03
C PHE A 30 22.22 1.06 -5.87
N VAL A 31 20.92 0.83 -5.78
CA VAL A 31 20.06 1.43 -4.74
C VAL A 31 20.38 0.87 -3.36
N LEU A 32 20.65 -0.44 -3.24
CA LEU A 32 21.09 -1.03 -1.97
C LEU A 32 22.44 -0.49 -1.51
N ALA A 33 23.39 -0.28 -2.43
CA ALA A 33 24.65 0.37 -2.10
C ALA A 33 24.42 1.80 -1.60
N PHE A 34 23.53 2.55 -2.26
CA PHE A 34 23.14 3.88 -1.80
C PHE A 34 22.49 3.85 -0.40
N TYR A 35 21.57 2.93 -0.13
CA TYR A 35 20.97 2.76 1.20
C TYR A 35 22.00 2.38 2.26
N ALA A 36 22.96 1.51 1.93
CA ALA A 36 24.02 1.15 2.86
C ALA A 36 24.85 2.39 3.25
N ILE A 37 25.24 3.20 2.27
CA ILE A 37 25.97 4.47 2.51
C ILE A 37 25.11 5.42 3.35
N PHE A 38 23.86 5.65 2.94
CA PHE A 38 22.92 6.52 3.66
C PHE A 38 22.75 6.09 5.12
N LEU A 39 22.46 4.80 5.37
CA LEU A 39 22.27 4.26 6.71
C LEU A 39 23.55 4.34 7.55
N SER A 40 24.72 4.19 6.93
CA SER A 40 26.01 4.31 7.61
C SER A 40 26.28 5.76 8.06
N ILE A 41 26.07 6.73 7.16
CA ILE A 41 26.16 8.16 7.48
C ILE A 41 25.15 8.53 8.55
N TRP A 42 23.91 8.08 8.39
CA TRP A 42 22.84 8.39 9.33
C TRP A 42 23.09 7.80 10.72
N ALA A 43 23.55 6.55 10.80
CA ALA A 43 23.95 5.93 12.06
C ALA A 43 25.09 6.70 12.74
N TRP A 44 26.09 7.16 11.96
CA TRP A 44 27.17 7.99 12.47
C TRP A 44 26.65 9.34 13.01
N VAL A 45 25.76 10.02 12.28
CA VAL A 45 25.13 11.28 12.72
C VAL A 45 24.28 11.09 13.98
N VAL A 46 23.48 10.02 14.07
CA VAL A 46 22.65 9.74 15.26
C VAL A 46 23.50 9.41 16.49
N HIS A 47 24.65 8.76 16.29
CA HIS A 47 25.55 8.40 17.39
C HIS A 47 26.38 9.59 17.91
N HIS A 48 26.73 10.55 17.05
CA HIS A 48 27.64 11.65 17.39
C HIS A 48 27.00 13.03 17.41
N GLY A 49 25.77 13.16 16.90
CA GLY A 49 25.04 14.41 16.83
C GLY A 49 23.89 14.50 17.84
N PRO A 50 23.26 15.68 17.98
CA PRO A 50 22.11 15.89 18.88
C PRO A 50 20.80 15.30 18.33
N VAL A 51 20.84 14.64 17.17
CA VAL A 51 19.67 14.20 16.39
C VAL A 51 19.06 12.93 16.99
N ALA A 52 17.79 13.00 17.38
CA ALA A 52 17.08 11.92 18.08
C ALA A 52 16.30 10.96 17.15
N SER A 53 16.23 11.25 15.84
CA SER A 53 15.46 10.45 14.89
C SER A 53 16.06 9.06 14.73
N ARG A 54 15.36 8.03 15.23
CA ARG A 54 15.72 6.60 15.13
C ARG A 54 14.68 5.87 14.26
N PRO A 55 14.96 4.66 13.73
CA PRO A 55 13.96 3.91 12.98
C PRO A 55 12.88 3.38 13.91
N GLY A 56 11.70 3.09 13.37
CA GLY A 56 10.61 2.48 14.11
C GLY A 56 9.80 3.48 14.94
N SER A 57 9.70 4.74 14.50
CA SER A 57 8.87 5.75 15.18
C SER A 57 7.43 5.29 15.35
N ASP A 58 6.84 4.69 14.31
CA ASP A 58 5.45 4.25 14.32
C ASP A 58 5.33 2.90 15.00
N TYR A 59 6.35 2.03 14.86
CA TYR A 59 6.41 0.80 15.65
C TYR A 59 6.47 1.09 17.16
N SER A 60 7.09 2.19 17.59
CA SER A 60 7.08 2.60 19.01
C SER A 60 5.67 2.90 19.51
N VAL A 61 4.81 3.45 18.64
CA VAL A 61 3.39 3.67 18.92
C VAL A 61 2.65 2.34 19.01
N PHE A 62 2.94 1.38 18.12
CA PHE A 62 2.36 0.04 18.16
C PHE A 62 2.75 -0.73 19.42
N TRP A 63 4.03 -0.64 19.79
CA TRP A 63 4.55 -1.25 21.00
C TRP A 63 3.94 -0.61 22.25
N SER A 64 3.82 0.72 22.29
CA SER A 64 3.21 1.43 23.42
C SER A 64 1.72 1.07 23.57
N ALA A 65 0.98 0.99 22.46
CA ALA A 65 -0.42 0.57 22.47
C ALA A 65 -0.58 -0.89 22.91
N SER A 66 0.29 -1.78 22.44
CA SER A 66 0.38 -3.16 22.93
C SER A 66 0.64 -3.20 24.44
N TYR A 67 1.55 -2.37 24.95
CA TYR A 67 1.88 -2.35 26.37
C TYR A 67 0.68 -1.91 27.22
N VAL A 68 0.01 -0.83 26.81
CA VAL A 68 -1.19 -0.31 27.49
C VAL A 68 -2.34 -1.34 27.41
N MET A 69 -2.52 -2.01 26.27
CA MET A 69 -3.51 -3.08 26.12
C MET A 69 -3.29 -4.25 27.10
N LEU A 70 -2.03 -4.58 27.41
CA LEU A 70 -1.68 -5.70 28.29
C LEU A 70 -1.61 -5.33 29.78
N HIS A 71 -1.26 -4.09 30.11
CA HIS A 71 -0.96 -3.67 31.49
C HIS A 71 -1.90 -2.58 32.03
N GLY A 72 -2.80 -2.06 31.21
CA GLY A 72 -3.78 -1.05 31.56
C GLY A 72 -5.14 -1.37 30.94
N ASP A 73 -6.00 -0.37 30.89
CA ASP A 73 -7.30 -0.52 30.25
C ASP A 73 -7.19 -0.15 28.76
N PRO A 74 -7.79 -0.93 27.83
CA PRO A 74 -7.68 -0.68 26.39
C PRO A 74 -8.09 0.74 25.96
N TRP A 75 -9.08 1.33 26.63
CA TRP A 75 -9.58 2.68 26.32
C TRP A 75 -8.50 3.75 26.49
N GLN A 76 -7.53 3.54 27.38
CA GLN A 76 -6.44 4.49 27.65
C GLN A 76 -5.54 4.71 26.43
N THR A 77 -5.51 3.77 25.48
CA THR A 77 -4.79 3.98 24.20
C THR A 77 -5.43 5.06 23.34
N TYR A 78 -6.75 5.24 23.45
CA TYR A 78 -7.52 6.20 22.67
C TYR A 78 -7.66 7.56 23.36
N ASP A 79 -7.42 7.64 24.66
CA ASP A 79 -7.33 8.91 25.38
C ASP A 79 -5.99 9.59 25.08
N PHE A 80 -6.03 10.63 24.24
CA PHE A 80 -4.83 11.31 23.73
C PHE A 80 -3.87 11.78 24.84
N PRO A 81 -4.31 12.52 25.88
CA PRO A 81 -3.40 12.97 26.93
C PRO A 81 -2.75 11.81 27.69
N THR A 82 -3.50 10.75 27.98
CA THR A 82 -2.97 9.58 28.69
C THR A 82 -1.97 8.81 27.83
N PHE A 83 -2.35 8.46 26.61
CA PHE A 83 -1.51 7.69 25.71
C PHE A 83 -0.22 8.42 25.33
N SER A 84 -0.30 9.73 25.05
CA SER A 84 0.86 10.55 24.72
C SER A 84 1.86 10.60 25.88
N ARG A 85 1.40 10.83 27.12
CA ARG A 85 2.28 10.82 28.32
C ARG A 85 2.94 9.46 28.56
N MET A 86 2.19 8.37 28.41
CA MET A 86 2.73 7.01 28.58
C MET A 86 3.78 6.70 27.52
N SER A 87 3.47 6.97 26.24
CA SER A 87 4.37 6.72 25.11
C SER A 87 5.65 7.56 25.20
N ALA A 88 5.54 8.84 25.59
CA ALA A 88 6.69 9.72 25.75
C ALA A 88 7.64 9.27 26.87
N ARG A 89 7.11 8.68 27.96
CA ARG A 89 7.93 8.09 29.03
C ARG A 89 8.68 6.84 28.58
N MET A 90 8.05 5.99 27.76
CA MET A 90 8.67 4.76 27.24
C MET A 90 9.71 5.07 26.14
N PHE A 91 9.45 6.09 25.33
CA PHE A 91 10.22 6.40 24.12
C PHE A 91 10.59 7.89 24.03
N PRO A 92 11.35 8.45 24.99
CA PRO A 92 11.63 9.89 25.07
C PRO A 92 12.44 10.42 23.87
N HIS A 93 13.16 9.56 23.16
CA HIS A 93 13.95 9.94 21.98
C HIS A 93 13.13 10.12 20.71
N PHE A 94 11.98 9.45 20.60
CA PHE A 94 11.12 9.60 19.42
C PHE A 94 10.19 10.82 19.52
N HIS A 95 9.96 11.31 20.74
CA HIS A 95 8.70 11.98 21.10
C HIS A 95 8.90 13.27 21.88
N ARG A 96 9.88 14.09 21.49
CA ARG A 96 10.24 15.30 22.27
C ARG A 96 9.16 16.38 22.27
N GLU A 97 8.39 16.58 21.20
CA GLU A 97 7.40 17.68 21.10
C GLU A 97 6.19 17.38 20.18
N GLY A 98 5.76 16.12 20.03
CA GLY A 98 4.81 15.70 18.97
C GLY A 98 3.41 15.24 19.44
N PHE A 99 2.42 15.47 18.58
CA PHE A 99 1.10 14.82 18.65
C PHE A 99 1.24 13.30 18.49
N LEU A 100 1.17 12.57 19.60
CA LEU A 100 1.25 11.11 19.65
C LEU A 100 -0.08 10.50 20.03
N ALA A 101 -0.77 9.99 19.01
CA ALA A 101 -2.08 9.39 19.14
C ALA A 101 -2.08 7.98 18.58
N TRP A 102 -2.85 7.10 19.19
CA TRP A 102 -3.27 5.85 18.58
C TRP A 102 -4.45 6.13 17.65
N LEU A 103 -4.20 6.06 16.33
CA LEU A 103 -5.17 6.43 15.29
C LEU A 103 -5.78 5.21 14.59
N TYR A 104 -5.74 4.05 15.23
CA TYR A 104 -6.16 2.78 14.65
C TYR A 104 -7.39 2.23 15.35
N PRO A 105 -8.28 1.53 14.64
CA PRO A 105 -9.46 0.93 15.25
C PRO A 105 -9.10 -0.14 16.29
N PRO A 106 -10.06 -0.51 17.18
CA PRO A 106 -9.89 -1.59 18.14
C PRO A 106 -9.48 -2.93 17.51
N THR A 107 -9.87 -3.18 16.26
CA THR A 107 -9.42 -4.35 15.49
C THR A 107 -7.90 -4.44 15.40
N TYR A 108 -7.20 -3.33 15.21
CA TYR A 108 -5.74 -3.33 15.19
C TYR A 108 -5.15 -3.37 16.59
N LEU A 109 -5.78 -2.73 17.58
CA LEU A 109 -5.31 -2.76 18.97
C LEU A 109 -5.20 -4.20 19.48
N MET A 110 -6.25 -5.00 19.23
CA MET A 110 -6.26 -6.42 19.53
C MET A 110 -5.13 -7.18 18.79
N MET A 111 -4.85 -6.83 17.53
CA MET A 111 -3.80 -7.50 16.74
C MET A 111 -2.38 -7.14 17.14
N VAL A 112 -2.15 -5.95 17.71
CA VAL A 112 -0.83 -5.55 18.20
C VAL A 112 -0.55 -5.99 19.63
N ALA A 113 -1.54 -6.50 20.36
CA ALA A 113 -1.40 -6.94 21.75
C ALA A 113 -0.16 -7.80 22.08
N PRO A 114 0.35 -8.71 21.20
CA PRO A 114 1.55 -9.47 21.54
C PRO A 114 2.88 -8.72 21.31
N LEU A 115 2.89 -7.54 20.70
CA LEU A 115 4.14 -6.88 20.28
C LEU A 115 5.03 -6.47 21.46
N SER A 116 4.43 -6.03 22.57
CA SER A 116 5.16 -5.61 23.77
C SER A 116 5.63 -6.75 24.66
N LEU A 117 5.32 -8.01 24.30
CA LEU A 117 5.92 -9.18 24.93
C LEU A 117 7.40 -9.32 24.59
N LEU A 118 7.85 -8.67 23.52
CA LEU A 118 9.24 -8.60 23.12
C LEU A 118 9.82 -7.20 23.42
N PRO A 119 11.09 -7.10 23.81
CA PRO A 119 11.78 -5.81 23.85
C PRO A 119 11.75 -5.13 22.49
N PHE A 120 11.58 -3.80 22.44
CA PHE A 120 11.50 -3.02 21.20
C PHE A 120 12.64 -3.34 20.21
N ALA A 121 13.87 -3.47 20.71
CA ALA A 121 15.06 -3.76 19.89
C ALA A 121 15.00 -5.10 19.14
N VAL A 122 14.18 -6.04 19.62
CA VAL A 122 13.95 -7.35 18.98
C VAL A 122 12.62 -7.36 18.22
N GLY A 123 11.56 -6.80 18.81
CA GLY A 123 10.22 -6.77 18.21
C GLY A 123 10.17 -6.00 16.89
N TYR A 124 10.81 -4.83 16.83
CA TYR A 124 10.83 -3.99 15.62
C TYR A 124 11.44 -4.69 14.39
N PRO A 125 12.69 -5.20 14.44
CA PRO A 125 13.28 -5.87 13.28
C PRO A 125 12.53 -7.15 12.90
N LEU A 126 11.99 -7.90 13.87
CA LEU A 126 11.16 -9.08 13.59
C LEU A 126 9.85 -8.71 12.88
N PHE A 127 9.19 -7.65 13.32
CA PHE A 127 7.97 -7.14 12.69
C PHE A 127 8.21 -6.74 11.23
N VAL A 128 9.29 -5.99 10.98
CA VAL A 128 9.69 -5.59 9.62
C VAL A 128 10.05 -6.81 8.77
N ALA A 129 10.88 -7.72 9.29
CA ALA A 129 11.31 -8.92 8.56
C ALA A 129 10.13 -9.83 8.21
N PHE A 130 9.20 -10.04 9.16
CA PHE A 130 7.98 -10.80 8.94
C PHE A 130 7.09 -10.13 7.88
N GLY A 131 6.90 -8.81 7.97
CA GLY A 131 6.14 -8.04 6.99
C GLY A 131 6.71 -8.15 5.58
N VAL A 132 8.03 -7.95 5.42
CA VAL A 132 8.71 -8.06 4.11
C VAL A 132 8.62 -9.48 3.56
N ALA A 133 8.81 -10.51 4.40
CA ALA A 133 8.70 -11.90 3.98
C ALA A 133 7.28 -12.24 3.50
N LEU A 134 6.25 -11.81 4.25
CA LEU A 134 4.85 -12.03 3.90
C LEU A 134 4.47 -11.28 2.61
N LEU A 135 4.90 -10.02 2.47
CA LEU A 135 4.72 -9.25 1.24
C LEU A 135 5.39 -9.94 0.06
N GLY A 136 6.65 -10.37 0.21
CA GLY A 136 7.38 -11.07 -0.85
C GLY A 136 6.70 -12.36 -1.28
N ALA A 137 6.19 -13.15 -0.33
CA ALA A 137 5.42 -14.36 -0.62
C ALA A 137 4.11 -14.06 -1.36
N ALA A 138 3.39 -13.00 -0.96
CA ALA A 138 2.15 -12.58 -1.61
C ALA A 138 2.40 -12.03 -3.02
N VAL A 139 3.41 -11.17 -3.18
CA VAL A 139 3.87 -10.63 -4.47
C VAL A 139 4.28 -11.75 -5.42
N TRP A 140 5.08 -12.71 -4.94
CA TRP A 140 5.52 -13.85 -5.74
C TRP A 140 4.34 -14.69 -6.25
N ARG A 141 3.33 -14.91 -5.40
CA ARG A 141 2.12 -15.64 -5.80
C ARG A 141 1.26 -14.88 -6.80
N VAL A 142 0.95 -13.61 -6.53
CA VAL A 142 -0.02 -12.84 -7.34
C VAL A 142 0.55 -12.41 -8.70
N SER A 143 1.84 -12.07 -8.75
CA SER A 143 2.51 -11.61 -9.98
C SER A 143 2.74 -12.74 -10.99
N GLY A 144 2.74 -14.01 -10.54
CA GLY A 144 3.01 -15.15 -11.42
C GLY A 144 4.43 -15.14 -12.01
N LEU A 145 5.38 -14.43 -11.41
CA LEU A 145 6.77 -14.35 -11.89
C LEU A 145 7.44 -15.73 -12.03
N ALA A 146 6.99 -16.72 -11.24
CA ALA A 146 7.42 -18.11 -11.33
C ALA A 146 7.06 -18.79 -12.66
N ALA A 147 5.99 -18.34 -13.32
CA ALA A 147 5.47 -18.93 -14.55
C ALA A 147 6.12 -18.35 -15.82
N ILE A 148 7.09 -17.44 -15.68
CA ILE A 148 7.85 -16.91 -16.82
C ILE A 148 8.82 -18.02 -17.30
N PRO A 149 8.84 -18.37 -18.60
CA PRO A 149 9.78 -19.37 -19.12
C PRO A 149 11.24 -19.01 -18.81
N GLY A 150 12.01 -19.96 -18.27
CA GLY A 150 13.39 -19.73 -17.82
C GLY A 150 13.52 -19.01 -16.47
N ALA A 151 12.42 -18.69 -15.79
CA ALA A 151 12.38 -17.99 -14.51
C ALA A 151 12.60 -18.89 -13.29
N GLY A 152 13.51 -19.86 -13.39
CA GLY A 152 13.83 -20.80 -12.31
C GLY A 152 14.33 -20.12 -11.01
N PRO A 153 15.14 -20.78 -10.18
CA PRO A 153 15.60 -20.23 -8.89
C PRO A 153 16.26 -18.84 -8.98
N ARG A 154 16.75 -18.46 -10.17
CA ARG A 154 17.27 -17.12 -10.46
C ARG A 154 16.19 -16.03 -10.36
N MET A 155 15.00 -16.19 -10.94
CA MET A 155 13.99 -15.12 -10.92
C MET A 155 13.45 -14.89 -9.51
N LYS A 156 13.32 -15.94 -8.71
CA LYS A 156 12.96 -15.82 -7.29
C LYS A 156 13.98 -14.98 -6.52
N ARG A 157 15.28 -15.20 -6.75
CA ARG A 157 16.36 -14.38 -6.16
C ARG A 157 16.32 -12.94 -6.68
N VAL A 158 16.11 -12.74 -7.98
CA VAL A 158 15.97 -11.39 -8.57
C VAL A 158 14.80 -10.64 -7.95
N GLY A 159 13.63 -11.27 -7.84
CA GLY A 159 12.44 -10.66 -7.25
C GLY A 159 12.62 -10.34 -5.77
N ALA A 160 13.19 -11.26 -4.99
CA ALA A 160 13.48 -11.02 -3.58
C ALA A 160 14.48 -9.86 -3.40
N PHE A 161 15.54 -9.83 -4.21
CA PHE A 161 16.54 -8.77 -4.19
C PHE A 161 15.95 -7.40 -4.57
N ALA A 162 15.15 -7.36 -5.63
CA ALA A 162 14.47 -6.14 -6.07
C ALA A 162 13.43 -5.64 -5.05
N LEU A 163 12.75 -6.55 -4.35
CA LEU A 163 11.83 -6.19 -3.29
C LEU A 163 12.54 -5.51 -2.12
N VAL A 164 13.63 -6.11 -1.62
CA VAL A 164 14.42 -5.54 -0.51
C VAL A 164 15.03 -4.18 -0.90
N ALA A 165 15.45 -4.03 -2.17
CA ALA A 165 15.95 -2.77 -2.69
C ALA A 165 14.86 -1.70 -2.94
N SER A 166 13.58 -2.07 -2.90
CA SER A 166 12.50 -1.17 -3.30
C SER A 166 12.36 0.01 -2.33
N PRO A 167 12.24 1.26 -2.83
CA PRO A 167 11.95 2.44 -2.02
C PRO A 167 10.74 2.28 -1.10
N CYS A 168 9.68 1.62 -1.57
CA CYS A 168 8.51 1.40 -0.73
C CYS A 168 8.81 0.51 0.49
N VAL A 169 9.74 -0.45 0.35
CA VAL A 169 10.18 -1.30 1.46
C VAL A 169 11.07 -0.52 2.41
N PHE A 170 12.04 0.23 1.89
CA PHE A 170 12.90 1.08 2.71
C PHE A 170 12.08 2.06 3.56
N VAL A 171 11.19 2.84 2.94
CA VAL A 171 10.40 3.85 3.62
C VAL A 171 9.49 3.22 4.68
N THR A 172 8.71 2.20 4.33
CA THR A 172 7.82 1.53 5.29
C THR A 172 8.57 0.89 6.46
N ALA A 173 9.73 0.30 6.18
CA ALA A 173 10.59 -0.28 7.22
C ALA A 173 11.09 0.80 8.17
N MET A 174 11.57 1.95 7.66
CA MET A 174 12.08 3.06 8.49
C MET A 174 11.07 3.53 9.55
N PHE A 175 9.78 3.56 9.26
CA PHE A 175 8.73 3.88 10.24
C PHE A 175 8.32 2.67 11.11
N GLY A 176 8.52 1.44 10.61
CA GLY A 176 8.01 0.23 11.24
C GLY A 176 6.50 0.07 11.08
N GLN A 177 5.99 0.45 9.91
CA GLN A 177 4.57 0.47 9.59
C GLN A 177 4.02 -0.89 9.12
N ASN A 178 2.72 -1.10 9.33
CA ASN A 178 2.05 -2.37 8.99
C ASN A 178 1.68 -2.51 7.51
N ALA A 179 2.08 -1.56 6.65
CA ALA A 179 1.67 -1.51 5.25
C ALA A 179 2.10 -2.76 4.44
N PHE A 180 3.17 -3.44 4.87
CA PHE A 180 3.55 -4.74 4.30
C PHE A 180 2.49 -5.82 4.52
N LEU A 181 1.93 -5.87 5.74
CA LEU A 181 0.91 -6.86 6.10
C LEU A 181 -0.40 -6.58 5.38
N THR A 182 -0.80 -5.30 5.29
CA THR A 182 -2.02 -4.91 4.58
C THR A 182 -1.89 -5.13 3.07
N ALA A 183 -0.76 -4.75 2.46
CA ALA A 183 -0.50 -5.02 1.04
C ALA A 183 -0.48 -6.52 0.73
N ALA A 184 0.11 -7.33 1.61
CA ALA A 184 0.13 -8.78 1.46
C ALA A 184 -1.28 -9.39 1.56
N CYS A 185 -2.08 -8.97 2.55
CA CYS A 185 -3.47 -9.39 2.66
C CYS A 185 -4.27 -9.04 1.41
N ALA A 186 -4.12 -7.82 0.89
CA ALA A 186 -4.81 -7.41 -0.32
C ALA A 186 -4.38 -8.23 -1.55
N ALA A 187 -3.08 -8.49 -1.72
CA ALA A 187 -2.56 -9.32 -2.80
C ALA A 187 -3.04 -10.78 -2.73
N LEU A 188 -3.06 -11.36 -1.53
CA LEU A 188 -3.56 -12.73 -1.30
C LEU A 188 -5.08 -12.81 -1.49
N ALA A 189 -5.83 -11.77 -1.10
CA ALA A 189 -7.26 -11.68 -1.37
C ALA A 189 -7.53 -11.75 -2.88
N VAL A 190 -6.78 -11.00 -3.70
CA VAL A 190 -6.90 -11.10 -5.17
C VAL A 190 -6.52 -12.49 -5.68
N CYS A 191 -5.42 -13.09 -5.19
CA CYS A 191 -5.00 -14.45 -5.58
C CYS A 191 -6.12 -15.48 -5.37
N TRP A 192 -6.88 -15.33 -4.30
CA TRP A 192 -7.83 -16.32 -3.82
C TRP A 192 -9.29 -15.98 -4.13
N ALA A 193 -9.59 -14.77 -4.63
CA ALA A 193 -10.95 -14.27 -4.82
C ALA A 193 -11.86 -15.23 -5.59
N ASP A 194 -11.34 -15.88 -6.64
CA ASP A 194 -12.13 -16.78 -7.47
C ASP A 194 -12.06 -18.25 -7.00
N ARG A 195 -10.95 -18.68 -6.38
CA ARG A 195 -10.67 -20.11 -6.09
C ARG A 195 -10.89 -20.52 -4.63
N ARG A 196 -10.72 -19.58 -3.69
CA ARG A 196 -10.74 -19.82 -2.24
C ARG A 196 -11.43 -18.64 -1.54
N PRO A 197 -12.74 -18.45 -1.76
CA PRO A 197 -13.48 -17.26 -1.33
C PRO A 197 -13.41 -17.01 0.18
N ALA A 198 -13.37 -18.07 1.00
CA ALA A 198 -13.23 -17.94 2.45
C ALA A 198 -11.87 -17.34 2.87
N TRP A 199 -10.77 -17.82 2.28
CA TRP A 199 -9.43 -17.28 2.55
C TRP A 199 -9.26 -15.86 2.01
N ALA A 200 -9.84 -15.57 0.84
CA ALA A 200 -9.87 -14.21 0.31
C ALA A 200 -10.66 -13.27 1.23
N GLY A 201 -11.83 -13.71 1.69
CA GLY A 201 -12.66 -12.97 2.65
C GLY A 201 -11.95 -12.73 3.98
N LEU A 202 -11.23 -13.72 4.51
CA LEU A 202 -10.41 -13.55 5.71
C LEU A 202 -9.32 -12.49 5.51
N CYS A 203 -8.59 -12.54 4.39
CA CYS A 203 -7.58 -11.52 4.07
C CYS A 203 -8.18 -10.12 3.95
N ILE A 204 -9.37 -9.98 3.36
CA ILE A 204 -10.08 -8.69 3.30
C ILE A 204 -10.52 -8.26 4.70
N GLY A 205 -11.03 -9.17 5.52
CA GLY A 205 -11.42 -8.89 6.90
C GLY A 205 -10.26 -8.43 7.78
N LEU A 206 -9.06 -8.99 7.58
CA LEU A 206 -7.83 -8.54 8.25
C LEU A 206 -7.43 -7.11 7.89
N LEU A 207 -7.89 -6.56 6.74
CA LEU A 207 -7.68 -5.15 6.41
C LEU A 207 -8.52 -4.20 7.26
N SER A 208 -9.45 -4.70 8.07
CA SER A 208 -10.19 -3.88 9.05
C SER A 208 -9.29 -3.17 10.07
N VAL A 209 -8.01 -3.55 10.18
CA VAL A 209 -6.97 -2.80 10.92
C VAL A 209 -6.69 -1.42 10.34
N LYS A 210 -6.94 -1.24 9.03
CA LYS A 210 -6.86 0.01 8.27
C LYS A 210 -8.05 0.01 7.30
N PRO A 211 -9.29 0.27 7.77
CA PRO A 211 -10.50 0.07 6.97
C PRO A 211 -10.49 0.83 5.64
N GLN A 212 -9.83 2.00 5.59
CA GLN A 212 -9.63 2.78 4.37
C GLN A 212 -8.84 2.03 3.28
N MET A 213 -7.98 1.07 3.65
CA MET A 213 -7.25 0.23 2.68
C MET A 213 -8.11 -0.92 2.13
N ALA A 214 -9.23 -1.24 2.77
CA ALA A 214 -10.18 -2.24 2.30
C ALA A 214 -11.29 -1.65 1.40
N LEU A 215 -11.39 -0.31 1.31
CA LEU A 215 -12.54 0.42 0.75
C LEU A 215 -12.93 -0.01 -0.66
N LEU A 216 -11.96 -0.39 -1.49
CA LEU A 216 -12.22 -0.74 -2.89
C LEU A 216 -12.80 -2.15 -3.08
N PHE A 217 -12.60 -3.07 -2.13
CA PHE A 217 -12.99 -4.47 -2.26
C PHE A 217 -14.49 -4.67 -2.53
N PRO A 218 -15.41 -4.03 -1.77
CA PRO A 218 -16.84 -4.14 -2.06
C PRO A 218 -17.19 -3.83 -3.52
N PHE A 219 -16.64 -2.74 -4.08
CA PHE A 219 -16.91 -2.31 -5.44
C PHE A 219 -16.40 -3.31 -6.49
N VAL A 220 -15.13 -3.73 -6.37
CA VAL A 220 -14.53 -4.64 -7.37
C VAL A 220 -15.10 -6.06 -7.30
N LEU A 221 -15.48 -6.53 -6.10
CA LEU A 221 -16.13 -7.83 -5.93
C LEU A 221 -17.55 -7.83 -6.51
N VAL A 222 -18.31 -6.76 -6.32
CA VAL A 222 -19.62 -6.58 -6.98
C VAL A 222 -19.46 -6.53 -8.50
N ALA A 223 -18.49 -5.76 -9.01
CA ALA A 223 -18.21 -5.66 -10.44
C ALA A 223 -17.83 -7.02 -11.06
N ALA A 224 -17.09 -7.86 -10.33
CA ALA A 224 -16.75 -9.22 -10.74
C ALA A 224 -17.81 -10.28 -10.37
N ARG A 225 -18.94 -9.89 -9.77
CA ARG A 225 -20.01 -10.79 -9.28
C ARG A 225 -19.48 -11.88 -8.32
N ALA A 226 -18.44 -11.57 -7.54
CA ALA A 226 -17.79 -12.46 -6.60
C ALA A 226 -18.52 -12.50 -5.24
N TRP A 227 -19.83 -12.79 -5.24
CA TRP A 227 -20.72 -12.70 -4.08
C TRP A 227 -20.28 -13.57 -2.89
N ARG A 228 -19.72 -14.76 -3.17
CA ARG A 228 -19.22 -15.65 -2.11
C ARG A 228 -18.06 -15.00 -1.34
N THR A 229 -17.10 -14.41 -2.06
CA THR A 229 -15.95 -13.71 -1.46
C THR A 229 -16.41 -12.46 -0.71
N PHE A 230 -17.39 -11.73 -1.28
CA PHE A 230 -18.01 -10.60 -0.59
C PHE A 230 -18.63 -11.01 0.75
N ALA A 231 -19.42 -12.09 0.76
CA ALA A 231 -20.06 -12.59 1.98
C ALA A 231 -19.03 -13.02 3.04
N TRP A 232 -17.98 -13.74 2.63
CA TRP A 232 -16.89 -14.11 3.55
C TRP A 232 -16.11 -12.90 4.07
N ALA A 233 -15.88 -11.88 3.23
CA ALA A 233 -15.24 -10.65 3.65
C ALA A 233 -16.10 -9.88 4.67
N ALA A 234 -17.41 -9.78 4.42
CA ALA A 234 -18.34 -9.16 5.35
C ALA A 234 -18.40 -9.90 6.69
N LEU A 235 -18.47 -11.24 6.65
CA LEU A 235 -18.47 -12.08 7.84
C LEU A 235 -17.18 -11.93 8.65
N ALA A 236 -16.01 -12.03 8.01
CA ALA A 236 -14.71 -11.89 8.66
C ALA A 236 -14.53 -10.48 9.25
N THR A 237 -14.88 -9.43 8.51
CA THR A 237 -14.78 -8.03 8.97
C THR A 237 -15.68 -7.79 10.18
N THR A 238 -16.94 -8.24 10.12
CA THR A 238 -17.90 -8.08 11.21
C THR A 238 -17.49 -8.89 12.43
N GLY A 239 -16.99 -10.11 12.22
CA GLY A 239 -16.45 -10.95 13.29
C GLY A 239 -15.26 -10.30 13.99
N PHE A 240 -14.29 -9.77 13.24
CA PHE A 240 -13.15 -9.04 13.82
C PHE A 240 -13.57 -7.78 14.55
N ALA A 241 -14.50 -6.99 13.98
CA ALA A 241 -15.01 -5.79 14.63
C ALA A 241 -15.71 -6.15 15.96
N ALA A 242 -16.61 -7.14 15.94
CA ALA A 242 -17.31 -7.60 17.14
C ALA A 242 -16.34 -8.13 18.20
N LEU A 243 -15.38 -8.98 17.80
CA LEU A 243 -14.35 -9.50 18.71
C LEU A 243 -13.51 -8.37 19.31
N SER A 244 -13.16 -7.35 18.52
CA SER A 244 -12.39 -6.21 19.03
C SER A 244 -13.18 -5.38 20.04
N VAL A 245 -14.50 -5.25 19.90
CA VAL A 245 -15.35 -4.57 20.88
C VAL A 245 -15.49 -5.41 22.16
N LEU A 246 -15.59 -6.73 22.03
CA LEU A 246 -15.61 -7.64 23.19
C LEU A 246 -14.30 -7.58 23.98
N VAL A 247 -13.16 -7.51 23.29
CA VAL A 247 -11.82 -7.53 23.91
C VAL A 247 -11.40 -6.15 24.40
N CYS A 248 -11.62 -5.09 23.62
CA CYS A 248 -11.17 -3.74 23.95
C CYS A 248 -12.25 -2.89 24.64
N GLY A 249 -13.49 -3.36 24.72
CA GLY A 249 -14.62 -2.62 25.28
C GLY A 249 -15.23 -1.59 24.32
N VAL A 250 -16.51 -1.28 24.53
CA VAL A 250 -17.26 -0.28 23.74
C VAL A 250 -16.66 1.12 23.85
N GLU A 251 -16.08 1.45 25.00
CA GLU A 251 -15.45 2.75 25.24
C GLU A 251 -14.27 3.01 24.28
N SER A 252 -13.46 1.99 24.00
CA SER A 252 -12.38 2.08 23.02
C SER A 252 -12.89 2.43 21.62
N LEU A 253 -14.02 1.85 21.20
CA LEU A 253 -14.64 2.18 19.92
C LEU A 253 -15.15 3.62 19.89
N ARG A 254 -15.79 4.09 20.98
CA ARG A 254 -16.28 5.46 21.11
C ARG A 254 -15.14 6.48 21.00
N LEU A 255 -14.06 6.26 21.75
CA LEU A 255 -12.89 7.15 21.74
C LEU A 255 -12.13 7.07 20.41
N PHE A 256 -12.06 5.91 19.77
CA PHE A 256 -11.52 5.79 18.41
C PHE A 256 -12.25 6.71 17.42
N VAL A 257 -13.59 6.68 17.42
CA VAL A 257 -14.41 7.52 16.53
C VAL A 257 -14.16 9.01 16.78
N ALA A 258 -14.06 9.42 18.05
CA ALA A 258 -13.73 10.80 18.42
C ALA A 258 -12.31 11.20 17.95
N SER A 259 -11.32 10.34 18.20
CA SER A 259 -9.92 10.56 17.80
C SER A 259 -9.73 10.56 16.28
N ALA A 260 -10.52 9.79 15.53
CA ALA A 260 -10.53 9.84 14.07
C ALA A 260 -11.01 11.19 13.54
N GLY A 261 -12.01 11.81 14.20
CA GLY A 261 -12.45 13.19 13.89
C GLY A 261 -11.33 14.22 14.14
N LEU A 262 -10.60 14.07 15.24
CA LEU A 262 -9.46 14.93 15.56
C LEU A 262 -8.32 14.76 14.54
N ALA A 263 -7.96 13.52 14.20
CA ALA A 263 -6.93 13.22 13.20
C ALA A 263 -7.30 13.77 11.82
N ARG A 264 -8.58 13.67 11.42
CA ARG A 264 -9.07 14.31 10.20
C ARG A 264 -8.81 15.82 10.22
N SER A 265 -9.17 16.51 11.30
CA SER A 265 -8.96 17.95 11.39
C SER A 265 -7.48 18.33 11.42
N LEU A 266 -6.70 17.75 12.34
CA LEU A 266 -5.31 18.18 12.60
C LEU A 266 -4.31 17.71 11.54
N ILE A 267 -4.48 16.49 11.03
CA ILE A 267 -3.50 15.88 10.12
C ILE A 267 -3.97 16.04 8.67
N LEU A 268 -5.17 15.54 8.36
CA LEU A 268 -5.66 15.56 6.98
C LEU A 268 -5.98 16.99 6.53
N GLU A 269 -6.84 17.74 7.23
CA GLU A 269 -7.36 19.03 6.75
C GLU A 269 -6.42 20.23 6.97
N HIS A 270 -5.54 20.15 7.98
CA HIS A 270 -4.66 21.26 8.40
C HIS A 270 -3.17 20.86 8.56
N GLY A 271 -2.79 19.61 8.31
CA GLY A 271 -1.41 19.13 8.49
C GLY A 271 -0.55 19.32 7.25
N ILE A 272 0.19 20.44 7.16
CA ILE A 272 1.04 20.73 5.99
C ILE A 272 2.14 19.68 5.76
N VAL A 273 2.73 19.15 6.83
CA VAL A 273 3.75 18.08 6.76
C VAL A 273 3.14 16.82 6.15
N PHE A 274 1.90 16.48 6.51
CA PHE A 274 1.18 15.36 5.92
C PHE A 274 0.96 15.59 4.42
N TRP A 275 0.59 16.80 3.99
CA TRP A 275 0.35 17.04 2.56
C TRP A 275 1.60 16.86 1.70
N PHE A 276 2.77 17.28 2.20
CA PHE A 276 4.03 17.01 1.50
C PHE A 276 4.40 15.52 1.51
N ALA A 277 4.02 14.77 2.55
CA ALA A 277 4.27 13.33 2.69
C ALA A 277 3.21 12.41 2.05
N SER A 278 2.17 12.98 1.47
CA SER A 278 0.97 12.26 1.03
C SER A 278 0.80 12.32 -0.49
N PRO A 279 0.81 11.19 -1.21
CA PRO A 279 0.67 11.14 -2.66
C PRO A 279 -0.78 11.38 -3.14
N THR A 280 -1.66 11.92 -2.29
CA THR A 280 -3.11 11.97 -2.53
C THR A 280 -3.54 13.22 -3.30
N PRO A 281 -4.61 13.12 -4.11
CA PRO A 281 -5.19 14.30 -4.75
C PRO A 281 -5.57 15.37 -3.73
N PHE A 282 -6.16 14.98 -2.61
CA PHE A 282 -6.49 15.89 -1.51
C PHE A 282 -5.26 16.70 -1.06
N ALA A 283 -4.14 16.04 -0.75
CA ALA A 283 -2.91 16.71 -0.34
C ALA A 283 -2.38 17.68 -1.41
N ALA A 284 -2.37 17.27 -2.69
CA ALA A 284 -1.95 18.14 -3.79
C ALA A 284 -2.82 19.40 -3.90
N PHE A 285 -4.14 19.27 -3.79
CA PHE A 285 -5.05 20.41 -3.85
C PHE A 285 -4.93 21.32 -2.62
N ARG A 286 -4.70 20.77 -1.43
CA ARG A 286 -4.43 21.57 -0.23
C ARG A 286 -3.13 22.37 -0.36
N LEU A 287 -2.07 21.76 -0.89
CA LEU A 287 -0.81 22.46 -1.21
C LEU A 287 -0.98 23.53 -2.28
N ALA A 288 -1.91 23.34 -3.23
CA ALA A 288 -2.28 24.36 -4.22
C ALA A 288 -3.16 25.48 -3.65
N GLY A 289 -3.46 25.48 -2.34
CA GLY A 289 -4.21 26.53 -1.66
C GLY A 289 -5.73 26.39 -1.73
N LEU A 290 -6.27 25.29 -2.28
CA LEU A 290 -7.73 25.10 -2.34
C LEU A 290 -8.31 24.93 -0.92
N PRO A 291 -9.49 25.51 -0.63
CA PRO A 291 -10.16 25.28 0.64
C PRO A 291 -10.53 23.81 0.82
N VAL A 292 -10.69 23.38 2.08
CA VAL A 292 -10.94 21.97 2.47
C VAL A 292 -12.09 21.34 1.69
N THR A 293 -13.21 22.05 1.53
CA THR A 293 -14.39 21.56 0.80
C THR A 293 -14.11 21.30 -0.68
N ALA A 294 -13.40 22.21 -1.35
CA ALA A 294 -13.01 22.05 -2.74
C ALA A 294 -12.00 20.91 -2.92
N ALA A 295 -11.05 20.75 -2.00
CA ALA A 295 -10.09 19.64 -2.02
C ALA A 295 -10.80 18.28 -1.83
N TYR A 296 -11.81 18.19 -0.95
CA TYR A 296 -12.63 16.99 -0.83
C TYR A 296 -13.44 16.68 -2.09
N ALA A 297 -14.05 17.70 -2.71
CA ALA A 297 -14.79 17.52 -3.96
C ALA A 297 -13.87 16.99 -5.07
N ALA A 298 -12.68 17.57 -5.21
CA ALA A 298 -11.71 17.12 -6.21
C ALA A 298 -11.18 15.70 -5.92
N GLN A 299 -10.90 15.36 -4.66
CA GLN A 299 -10.58 14.00 -4.23
C GLN A 299 -11.72 13.02 -4.58
N ALA A 300 -12.98 13.39 -4.34
CA ALA A 300 -14.12 12.54 -4.63
C ALA A 300 -14.25 12.24 -6.13
N CYS A 301 -14.00 13.23 -7.00
CA CYS A 301 -13.93 13.03 -8.45
C CYS A 301 -12.84 12.02 -8.84
N VAL A 302 -11.63 12.18 -8.29
CA VAL A 302 -10.52 11.25 -8.56
C VAL A 302 -10.82 9.85 -8.02
N ALA A 303 -11.42 9.75 -6.83
CA ALA A 303 -11.82 8.49 -6.24
C ALA A 303 -12.88 7.77 -7.11
N ALA A 304 -13.87 8.49 -7.63
CA ALA A 304 -14.87 7.92 -8.54
C ALA A 304 -14.23 7.37 -9.82
N ILE A 305 -13.28 8.10 -10.41
CA ILE A 305 -12.52 7.66 -11.60
C ILE A 305 -11.71 6.39 -11.27
N ALA A 306 -11.01 6.36 -10.14
CA ALA A 306 -10.19 5.23 -9.72
C ALA A 306 -11.04 3.98 -9.43
N ILE A 307 -12.17 4.14 -8.73
CA ILE A 307 -13.13 3.06 -8.46
C ILE A 307 -13.71 2.52 -9.77
N ALA A 308 -14.13 3.40 -10.69
CA ALA A 308 -14.66 3.00 -11.99
C ALA A 308 -13.61 2.23 -12.80
N ALA A 309 -12.36 2.71 -12.84
CA ALA A 309 -11.26 2.02 -13.52
C ALA A 309 -11.03 0.61 -12.97
N ALA A 310 -10.99 0.46 -11.64
CA ALA A 310 -10.85 -0.83 -10.99
C ALA A 310 -12.03 -1.76 -11.29
N CYS A 311 -13.26 -1.27 -11.20
CA CYS A 311 -14.46 -2.04 -11.52
C CYS A 311 -14.49 -2.50 -12.98
N VAL A 312 -14.12 -1.64 -13.93
CA VAL A 312 -14.03 -1.99 -15.36
C VAL A 312 -13.02 -3.11 -15.59
N VAL A 313 -11.84 -3.01 -15.00
CA VAL A 313 -10.80 -4.05 -15.13
C VAL A 313 -11.27 -5.36 -14.49
N TRP A 314 -11.86 -5.32 -13.29
CA TRP A 314 -12.32 -6.52 -12.59
C TRP A 314 -13.49 -7.21 -13.28
N ALA A 315 -14.40 -6.44 -13.90
CA ALA A 315 -15.49 -6.97 -14.70
C ALA A 315 -15.01 -7.60 -16.01
N ARG A 316 -13.94 -7.09 -16.62
CA ARG A 316 -13.51 -7.48 -17.98
C ARG A 316 -12.32 -8.45 -18.02
N SER A 317 -11.50 -8.52 -16.98
CA SER A 317 -10.31 -9.36 -16.94
C SER A 317 -10.38 -10.37 -15.80
N ARG A 318 -9.92 -11.59 -16.07
CA ARG A 318 -9.67 -12.64 -15.06
C ARG A 318 -8.18 -12.78 -14.71
N ASP A 319 -7.31 -11.94 -15.29
CA ASP A 319 -5.87 -11.97 -14.96
C ASP A 319 -5.64 -11.43 -13.54
N PRO A 320 -5.20 -12.25 -12.57
CA PRO A 320 -4.97 -11.82 -11.20
C PRO A 320 -3.89 -10.74 -11.10
N ARG A 321 -2.92 -10.71 -12.04
CA ARG A 321 -1.84 -9.71 -12.06
C ARG A 321 -2.43 -8.32 -12.33
N LEU A 322 -3.30 -8.23 -13.34
CA LEU A 322 -3.95 -6.97 -13.72
C LEU A 322 -4.95 -6.52 -12.65
N ARG A 323 -5.76 -7.46 -12.12
CA ARG A 323 -6.70 -7.20 -11.02
C ARG A 323 -5.99 -6.71 -9.76
N ALA A 324 -4.83 -7.27 -9.42
CA ALA A 324 -4.03 -6.84 -8.28
C ALA A 324 -3.44 -5.46 -8.55
N ALA A 325 -2.77 -5.24 -9.68
CA ALA A 325 -2.16 -3.95 -9.99
C ALA A 325 -3.18 -2.79 -9.97
N VAL A 326 -4.33 -2.95 -10.61
CA VAL A 326 -5.36 -1.90 -10.63
C VAL A 326 -5.94 -1.65 -9.24
N LEU A 327 -6.16 -2.71 -8.45
CA LEU A 327 -6.68 -2.59 -7.09
C LEU A 327 -5.72 -1.77 -6.22
N MET A 328 -4.42 -2.10 -6.24
CA MET A 328 -3.45 -1.41 -5.40
C MET A 328 -3.35 0.07 -5.73
N VAL A 329 -3.25 0.40 -7.01
CA VAL A 329 -3.12 1.80 -7.45
C VAL A 329 -4.43 2.57 -7.20
N ALA A 330 -5.59 1.95 -7.46
CA ALA A 330 -6.87 2.61 -7.27
C ALA A 330 -7.22 2.81 -5.78
N THR A 331 -6.84 1.88 -4.89
CA THR A 331 -6.98 2.06 -3.44
C THR A 331 -6.15 3.26 -2.97
N LEU A 332 -4.92 3.42 -3.44
CA LEU A 332 -4.08 4.56 -3.08
C LEU A 332 -4.62 5.88 -3.65
N ALA A 333 -5.10 5.89 -4.90
CA ALA A 333 -5.62 7.10 -5.54
C ALA A 333 -6.98 7.58 -4.96
N SER A 334 -7.83 6.65 -4.54
CA SER A 334 -9.17 6.96 -4.03
C SER A 334 -9.20 7.38 -2.56
N ASN A 335 -8.16 7.06 -1.79
CA ASN A 335 -8.09 7.35 -0.36
C ASN A 335 -7.49 8.74 -0.09
N PRO A 336 -8.18 9.66 0.60
CA PRO A 336 -7.63 10.96 0.99
C PRO A 336 -6.52 10.88 2.05
N TYR A 337 -6.42 9.76 2.77
CA TYR A 337 -5.50 9.57 3.88
C TYR A 337 -4.52 8.43 3.57
N VAL A 338 -3.47 8.78 2.82
CA VAL A 338 -2.37 7.88 2.46
C VAL A 338 -1.06 8.57 2.79
N TRP A 339 -0.26 7.94 3.64
CA TRP A 339 1.11 8.36 3.91
C TRP A 339 2.07 7.63 2.96
N HIS A 340 3.26 8.19 2.72
CA HIS A 340 4.28 7.57 1.87
C HIS A 340 4.62 6.12 2.22
N TYR A 341 4.50 5.70 3.49
CA TYR A 341 4.72 4.31 3.88
C TYR A 341 3.61 3.35 3.40
N GLU A 342 2.43 3.83 3.02
CA GLU A 342 1.40 2.99 2.41
C GLU A 342 1.74 2.61 0.96
N LEU A 343 2.69 3.32 0.35
CA LEU A 343 3.15 3.01 -1.00
C LEU A 343 3.87 1.65 -1.09
N ALA A 344 4.03 0.91 0.02
CA ALA A 344 4.28 -0.54 0.01
C ALA A 344 3.31 -1.31 -0.92
N TRP A 345 2.07 -0.84 -1.05
CA TRP A 345 1.07 -1.39 -1.97
C TRP A 345 1.50 -1.30 -3.44
N LEU A 346 2.28 -0.27 -3.82
CA LEU A 346 2.85 -0.18 -5.16
C LEU A 346 3.82 -1.32 -5.47
N GLY A 347 4.48 -1.91 -4.46
CA GLY A 347 5.36 -3.07 -4.66
C GLY A 347 4.63 -4.25 -5.32
N VAL A 348 3.36 -4.47 -4.96
CA VAL A 348 2.50 -5.48 -5.59
C VAL A 348 2.17 -5.10 -7.03
N ALA A 349 1.78 -3.84 -7.28
CA ALA A 349 1.45 -3.35 -8.62
C ALA A 349 2.65 -3.42 -9.57
N LEU A 350 3.82 -2.96 -9.11
CA LEU A 350 5.08 -2.96 -9.87
C LEU A 350 5.45 -4.38 -10.30
N ALA A 351 5.41 -5.35 -9.38
CA ALA A 351 5.72 -6.74 -9.70
C ALA A 351 4.74 -7.34 -10.71
N CYS A 352 3.44 -7.04 -10.58
CA CYS A 352 2.44 -7.49 -11.54
C CYS A 352 2.63 -6.84 -12.92
N MET A 353 2.92 -5.53 -12.98
CA MET A 353 3.16 -4.83 -14.24
C MET A 353 4.46 -5.30 -14.93
N LEU A 354 5.53 -5.54 -14.17
CA LEU A 354 6.77 -6.15 -14.68
C LEU A 354 6.49 -7.55 -15.25
N ALA A 355 5.73 -8.39 -14.52
CA ALA A 355 5.38 -9.73 -14.97
C ALA A 355 4.54 -9.72 -16.25
N ILE A 356 3.56 -8.81 -16.35
CA ILE A 356 2.76 -8.60 -17.57
C ILE A 356 3.66 -8.13 -18.72
N GLY A 357 4.51 -7.13 -18.50
CA GLY A 357 5.40 -6.59 -19.52
C GLY A 357 6.44 -7.60 -20.04
N TRP A 358 7.01 -8.42 -19.14
CA TRP A 358 7.97 -9.46 -19.51
C TRP A 358 7.35 -10.66 -20.21
N ARG A 359 6.13 -11.05 -19.83
CA ARG A 359 5.48 -12.23 -20.39
C ARG A 359 4.65 -11.92 -21.64
N ASP A 360 3.88 -10.84 -21.58
CA ASP A 360 2.84 -10.52 -22.56
C ASP A 360 3.23 -9.31 -23.44
N GLY A 361 4.48 -8.82 -23.31
CA GLY A 361 5.04 -7.70 -24.07
C GLY A 361 4.72 -6.33 -23.49
N TRP A 362 5.49 -5.31 -23.87
CA TRP A 362 5.39 -3.94 -23.34
C TRP A 362 4.50 -3.03 -24.19
N LEU A 363 3.66 -2.23 -23.54
CA LEU A 363 2.99 -1.09 -24.17
C LEU A 363 3.82 0.19 -24.02
N ARG A 364 3.63 1.13 -24.95
CA ARG A 364 4.29 2.45 -24.90
C ARG A 364 3.97 3.16 -23.58
N GLY A 365 5.01 3.64 -22.89
CA GLY A 365 4.93 4.38 -21.64
C GLY A 365 4.99 3.55 -20.36
N GLU A 366 4.72 2.23 -20.42
CA GLU A 366 4.62 1.41 -19.20
C GLU A 366 5.92 1.34 -18.41
N GLN A 367 7.05 1.16 -19.08
CA GLN A 367 8.34 1.06 -18.41
C GLN A 367 8.72 2.38 -17.71
N ALA A 368 8.39 3.52 -18.31
CA ALA A 368 8.59 4.83 -17.68
C ALA A 368 7.65 5.01 -16.49
N MET A 369 6.38 4.59 -16.61
CA MET A 369 5.42 4.65 -15.52
C MET A 369 5.84 3.77 -14.33
N ILE A 370 6.36 2.56 -14.59
CA ILE A 370 6.93 1.69 -13.54
C ILE A 370 8.09 2.39 -12.83
N ALA A 371 8.98 3.08 -13.56
CA ALA A 371 10.06 3.82 -12.94
C ALA A 371 9.56 4.98 -12.05
N LEU A 372 8.55 5.73 -12.50
CA LEU A 372 7.92 6.80 -11.71
C LEU A 372 7.24 6.25 -10.45
N MET A 373 6.46 5.17 -10.58
CA MET A 373 5.82 4.49 -9.45
C MET A 373 6.84 3.94 -8.46
N TRP A 374 7.97 3.41 -8.94
CA TRP A 374 9.04 2.88 -8.10
C TRP A 374 9.79 3.98 -7.34
N ALA A 375 9.97 5.16 -7.94
CA ALA A 375 10.62 6.32 -7.30
C ALA A 375 9.70 7.07 -6.31
N LEU A 376 8.37 6.99 -6.50
CA LEU A 376 7.38 7.75 -5.73
C LEU A 376 7.53 7.63 -4.19
N PRO A 377 7.74 6.44 -3.58
CA PRO A 377 7.88 6.34 -2.13
C PRO A 377 9.04 7.17 -1.57
N LEU A 378 10.18 7.17 -2.25
CA LEU A 378 11.33 7.96 -1.83
C LEU A 378 11.09 9.45 -2.05
N TYR A 379 10.45 9.81 -3.16
CA TYR A 379 10.04 11.19 -3.42
C TYR A 379 9.15 11.72 -2.28
N GLU A 380 8.05 11.03 -1.96
CA GLU A 380 7.11 11.45 -0.91
C GLU A 380 7.73 11.44 0.50
N TYR A 381 8.68 10.54 0.76
CA TYR A 381 9.42 10.51 2.01
C TYR A 381 10.31 11.75 2.20
N LEU A 382 10.93 12.21 1.12
CA LEU A 382 11.86 13.35 1.14
C LEU A 382 11.14 14.70 0.98
N ASN A 383 9.93 14.70 0.40
CA ASN A 383 9.22 15.92 0.04
C ASN A 383 8.89 16.85 1.23
N PRO A 384 8.61 16.39 2.46
CA PRO A 384 8.48 17.26 3.63
C PRO A 384 9.72 18.11 3.95
N VAL A 385 10.89 17.73 3.44
CA VAL A 385 12.14 18.49 3.59
C VAL A 385 12.36 19.46 2.42
N PHE A 386 12.03 19.02 1.20
CA PHE A 386 12.30 19.79 -0.02
C PHE A 386 11.16 20.72 -0.44
N HIS A 387 9.94 20.49 0.07
CA HIS A 387 8.73 21.24 -0.28
C HIS A 387 8.48 21.31 -1.80
N ALA A 388 8.74 20.23 -2.52
CA ALA A 388 8.53 20.15 -3.96
C ALA A 388 7.03 19.93 -4.30
N PRO A 389 6.62 20.21 -5.56
CA PRO A 389 5.22 20.07 -5.98
C PRO A 389 4.71 18.63 -5.89
N GLN A 390 3.54 18.41 -5.29
CA GLN A 390 2.99 17.07 -5.09
C GLN A 390 2.69 16.36 -6.44
N VAL A 391 3.40 15.26 -6.73
CA VAL A 391 3.29 14.50 -8.00
C VAL A 391 2.53 13.18 -7.88
N GLY A 392 2.28 12.69 -6.66
CA GLY A 392 1.61 11.40 -6.41
C GLY A 392 0.30 11.17 -7.17
N PRO A 393 -0.61 12.16 -7.27
CA PRO A 393 -1.86 12.00 -8.02
C PRO A 393 -1.62 11.77 -9.50
N ALA A 394 -0.66 12.46 -10.11
CA ALA A 394 -0.33 12.31 -11.52
C ALA A 394 0.27 10.92 -11.79
N VAL A 395 1.14 10.42 -10.90
CA VAL A 395 1.74 9.09 -11.02
C VAL A 395 0.68 7.99 -10.86
N THR A 396 -0.18 8.08 -9.85
CA THR A 396 -1.23 7.06 -9.61
C THR A 396 -2.30 7.06 -10.71
N LEU A 397 -2.78 8.22 -11.14
CA LEU A 397 -3.72 8.32 -12.28
C LEU A 397 -3.10 7.86 -13.60
N GLY A 398 -1.84 8.23 -13.85
CA GLY A 398 -1.09 7.76 -15.01
C GLY A 398 -0.94 6.24 -15.02
N ALA A 399 -0.66 5.63 -13.87
CA ALA A 399 -0.61 4.18 -13.71
C ALA A 399 -1.97 3.52 -13.96
N LEU A 400 -3.07 4.08 -13.43
CA LEU A 400 -4.41 3.58 -13.72
C LEU A 400 -4.76 3.63 -15.21
N LEU A 401 -4.39 4.71 -15.90
CA LEU A 401 -4.59 4.82 -17.34
C LEU A 401 -3.82 3.73 -18.10
N MET A 402 -2.58 3.43 -17.70
CA MET A 402 -1.79 2.35 -18.31
C MET A 402 -2.43 0.97 -18.07
N LEU A 403 -2.94 0.73 -16.86
CA LEU A 403 -3.61 -0.53 -16.51
C LEU A 403 -4.96 -0.69 -17.23
N LEU A 404 -5.71 0.38 -17.41
CA LEU A 404 -6.96 0.37 -18.20
C LEU A 404 -6.71 -0.01 -19.67
N ARG A 405 -5.58 0.41 -20.26
CA ARG A 405 -5.20 0.03 -21.64
C ARG A 405 -4.95 -1.47 -21.81
N ARG A 406 -4.71 -2.20 -20.70
CA ARG A 406 -4.57 -3.66 -20.67
C ARG A 406 -5.90 -4.39 -20.49
N ALA A 407 -6.99 -3.68 -20.17
CA ALA A 407 -8.29 -4.31 -20.00
C ALA A 407 -8.84 -4.82 -21.36
N PRO A 408 -9.39 -6.04 -21.43
CA PRO A 408 -9.99 -6.54 -22.66
C PRO A 408 -11.15 -5.64 -23.13
N PRO A 409 -11.36 -5.48 -24.45
CA PRO A 409 -12.55 -4.83 -24.97
C PRO A 409 -13.81 -5.62 -24.59
N HIS A 410 -14.94 -4.91 -24.46
CA HIS A 410 -16.20 -5.46 -23.94
C HIS A 410 -16.64 -6.76 -24.64
N ASN A 411 -16.41 -6.87 -25.94
CA ASN A 411 -16.84 -8.00 -26.78
C ASN A 411 -16.00 -9.28 -26.62
N ALA A 412 -14.80 -9.22 -26.04
CA ALA A 412 -13.93 -10.40 -25.89
C ALA A 412 -14.34 -11.31 -24.71
N SER A 413 -15.21 -10.82 -23.82
CA SER A 413 -15.62 -11.53 -22.60
C SER A 413 -16.78 -12.53 -22.78
N LEU A 414 -17.37 -12.60 -23.98
CA LEU A 414 -18.54 -13.45 -24.29
C LEU A 414 -18.21 -14.70 -25.12
N GLY A 415 -16.95 -14.96 -25.49
CA GLY A 415 -16.65 -15.99 -26.51
C GLY A 415 -15.35 -16.78 -26.32
N GLY A 416 -14.95 -17.08 -25.10
CA GLY A 416 -13.76 -17.90 -24.86
C GLY A 416 -14.04 -19.04 -23.89
N GLU A 417 -14.53 -20.16 -24.41
CA GLU A 417 -14.41 -21.44 -23.70
C GLU A 417 -12.93 -21.76 -23.54
N TYR A 418 -12.49 -21.88 -22.30
CA TYR A 418 -11.19 -22.40 -21.95
C TYR A 418 -11.35 -23.92 -21.84
N THR A 419 -10.94 -24.66 -22.88
CA THR A 419 -10.71 -26.10 -22.75
C THR A 419 -9.38 -26.33 -22.01
N PRO A 420 -9.35 -27.26 -21.03
CA PRO A 420 -8.31 -27.37 -20.01
C PRO A 420 -6.90 -27.66 -20.53
#